data_AF-A0A369BBI9-F1
#
_entry.id   AF-A0A369BBI9-F1
#
_cell.length_a   1.000
_cell.length_b   1.000
_cell.length_c   1.000
_cell.angle_alpha   90.00
_cell.angle_beta   90.00
_cell.angle_gamma   90.00
#
_symmetry.space_group_name_H-M   'P 1'
#
loop_
_entity.id
_entity.type
_entity.pdbx_description
1 polymer ?
#
loop_
_entity_poly.entity_id
_entity_poly.type
_entity_poly.pdbx_seq_one_letter_code
_entity_poly.pdbx_strand_id
1 'polypeptide(L)' 'MNTKKVLGIVLASFSILIFTINIMLAQISLHLDKLDKEYSPNLTSHIPVVQYIGVLLVFLLGIYLYVSKDKE' A
#
# COMPACT_ATOMS: atom_id res chain seq x y z
N MET A 1 -5.19 14.98 22.19
CA MET A 1 -5.11 14.53 20.79
C MET A 1 -6.08 13.37 20.62
N ASN A 2 -7.10 13.50 19.78
CA ASN A 2 -8.15 12.48 19.69
C ASN A 2 -7.62 11.17 19.10
N THR A 3 -7.90 10.05 19.78
CA THR A 3 -7.43 8.69 19.43
C THR A 3 -7.75 8.32 17.98
N LYS A 4 -8.88 8.82 17.44
CA LYS A 4 -9.29 8.65 16.03
C LYS A 4 -8.28 9.25 15.04
N LYS A 5 -7.74 10.44 15.34
CA LYS A 5 -6.75 11.11 14.49
C LYS A 5 -5.41 10.39 14.51
N VAL A 6 -5.01 9.91 15.68
CA VAL A 6 -3.80 9.08 15.82
C VAL A 6 -3.94 7.78 15.02
N LEU A 7 -5.08 7.10 15.15
CA LEU A 7 -5.39 5.91 14.37
C LEU A 7 -5.35 6.20 12.86
N GLY A 8 -5.89 7.34 12.42
CA GLY A 8 -5.84 7.77 11.02
C GLY A 8 -4.41 7.93 10.49
N ILE A 9 -3.52 8.57 11.25
CA ILE A 9 -2.10 8.72 10.89
C ILE A 9 -1.41 7.36 10.80
N VAL A 10 -1.67 6.46 11.76
CA VAL A 10 -1.09 5.11 11.78
C VAL A 10 -1.54 4.32 10.55
N LEU A 11 -2.83 4.33 10.23
CA LEU A 11 -3.38 3.62 9.07
C LEU A 11 -2.83 4.17 7.74
N ALA A 12 -2.73 5.49 7.60
CA ALA A 12 -2.17 6.11 6.40
C ALA A 12 -0.68 5.77 6.25
N SER A 13 0.09 5.88 7.33
CA SER A 13 1.52 5.55 7.35
C SER A 13 1.76 4.07 7.02
N PHE A 14 0.96 3.18 7.60
CA PHE A 14 1.05 1.74 7.35
C PHE A 14 0.70 1.38 5.91
N SER A 15 -0.29 2.05 5.32
CA SER A 15 -0.66 1.87 3.91
C SER A 15 0.48 2.26 2.97
N ILE A 16 1.15 3.39 3.24
CA ILE A 16 2.33 3.84 2.48
C ILE A 16 3.48 2.83 2.61
N LEU A 17 3.71 2.31 3.83
CA LEU A 17 4.74 1.30 4.07
C LEU A 17 4.49 0.02 3.26
N ILE A 18 3.27 -0.53 3.31
CA ILE A 18 2.91 -1.73 2.53
C ILE A 18 3.08 -1.47 1.03
N PHE A 19 2.63 -0.31 0.55
CA PHE A 19 2.77 0.05 -0.86
C PHE A 19 4.25 0.08 -1.30
N THR A 20 5.12 0.64 -0.46
CA THR A 20 6.56 0.71 -0.72
C THR A 20 7.19 -0.68 -0.74
N ILE A 21 6.86 -1.54 0.23
CA ILE A 21 7.35 -2.93 0.28
C ILE A 21 6.93 -3.69 -0.97
N ASN A 22 5.68 -3.54 -1.40
CA ASN A 22 5.17 -4.17 -2.61
C ASN A 22 5.97 -3.73 -3.85
N ILE A 23 6.23 -2.44 -4.03
CA ILE A 23 7.07 -1.96 -5.14
C ILE A 23 8.47 -2.60 -5.09
N MET A 24 9.08 -2.65 -3.90
CA MET A 24 10.40 -3.24 -3.72
C MET A 24 10.41 -4.74 -4.09
N LEU A 25 9.40 -5.49 -3.66
CA LEU A 25 9.25 -6.92 -4.01
C LEU A 25 9.04 -7.12 -5.51
N ALA A 26 8.23 -6.29 -6.16
CA ALA A 26 8.06 -6.37 -7.61
C ALA A 26 9.38 -6.08 -8.35
N GLN A 27 10.16 -5.11 -7.89
CA GLN A 27 11.48 -4.82 -8.47
C GLN A 27 12.46 -5.99 -8.29
N ILE A 28 12.46 -6.63 -7.12
CA ILE A 28 13.26 -7.83 -6.86
C ILE A 28 12.82 -8.97 -7.77
N SER A 29 11.51 -9.23 -7.89
CA SER A 29 10.96 -10.25 -8.78
C SER A 29 11.38 -10.02 -10.23
N LEU A 30 11.24 -8.79 -10.74
CA LEU A 30 11.68 -8.43 -12.09
C LEU A 30 13.18 -8.60 -12.30
N HIS A 31 14.00 -8.41 -11.25
CA HIS A 31 15.43 -8.62 -11.35
C HIS A 31 15.78 -10.12 -11.41
N LEU A 32 15.08 -10.95 -10.64
CA LEU A 32 15.22 -12.41 -10.67
C LEU A 32 14.75 -13.00 -12.01
N ASP A 33 13.61 -12.55 -12.54
CA ASP A 33 13.11 -13.03 -13.84
C ASP A 33 14.05 -12.67 -15.00
N LYS A 34 14.75 -11.54 -14.91
CA LYS A 34 15.80 -11.18 -15.88
C LYS A 34 16.99 -12.14 -15.85
N LEU A 35 17.30 -12.71 -14.69
CA LEU A 35 18.38 -13.69 -14.55
C LEU A 35 17.97 -15.07 -15.12
N ASP A 36 16.66 -15.39 -15.08
CA ASP A 36 16.12 -16.69 -15.49
C ASP A 36 15.74 -16.79 -16.98
N LYS A 37 16.03 -15.76 -17.79
CA LYS A 37 15.80 -15.66 -19.25
C LYS A 37 14.34 -15.71 -19.73
N GLU A 38 13.35 -16.06 -18.90
CA GLU A 38 11.92 -15.95 -19.21
C GLU A 38 11.34 -14.62 -18.72
N TYR A 39 11.77 -13.51 -19.34
CA TYR A 39 11.32 -12.20 -18.91
C TYR A 39 9.91 -11.85 -19.43
N SER A 40 8.92 -11.84 -18.54
CA SER A 40 7.60 -11.24 -18.77
C SER A 40 7.49 -9.92 -17.98
N PRO A 41 7.44 -8.74 -18.63
CA PRO A 41 7.54 -7.43 -17.97
C PRO A 41 6.30 -6.99 -17.15
N ASN A 42 5.37 -7.88 -16.81
CA ASN A 42 4.11 -7.49 -16.19
C ASN A 42 4.22 -7.35 -14.66
N LEU A 43 4.47 -6.13 -14.16
CA LEU A 43 4.34 -5.81 -12.72
C LEU A 43 2.98 -6.24 -12.13
N THR A 44 1.93 -6.21 -12.94
CA THR A 44 0.57 -6.65 -12.59
C THR A 44 0.41 -8.16 -12.43
N SER A 45 1.32 -9.00 -12.94
CA SER A 45 1.30 -10.44 -12.65
C SER A 45 1.92 -10.78 -11.30
N HIS A 46 2.79 -9.92 -10.76
CA HIS A 46 3.50 -10.21 -9.52
C HIS A 46 2.77 -9.72 -8.26
N ILE A 47 1.89 -8.73 -8.39
CA ILE A 47 1.10 -8.21 -7.26
C ILE A 47 -0.38 -8.22 -7.61
N PRO A 48 -1.23 -8.90 -6.83
CA PRO A 48 -2.67 -8.95 -7.09
C PRO A 48 -3.30 -7.55 -7.06
N VAL A 49 -4.05 -7.21 -8.10
CA VAL A 49 -4.81 -5.94 -8.20
C VAL A 49 -5.69 -5.70 -6.95
N VAL A 50 -6.24 -6.78 -6.40
CA VAL A 50 -7.06 -6.76 -5.17
C VAL A 50 -6.27 -6.17 -3.98
N GLN A 51 -4.98 -6.45 -3.87
CA GLN A 51 -4.14 -5.94 -2.79
C GLN A 51 -3.95 -4.43 -2.90
N TYR A 52 -3.74 -3.89 -4.11
CA TYR A 52 -3.65 -2.44 -4.33
C TYR A 52 -4.94 -1.72 -3.96
N ILE A 53 -6.08 -2.28 -4.35
CA ILE A 53 -7.41 -1.73 -4.00
C ILE A 53 -7.59 -1.72 -2.48
N GLY A 54 -7.21 -2.82 -1.80
CA GLY A 54 -7.27 -2.90 -0.34
C GLY A 54 -6.42 -1.83 0.35
N VAL A 55 -5.16 -1.68 -0.06
CA VAL A 55 -4.25 -0.64 0.49
C VAL A 55 -4.81 0.76 0.27
N LEU A 56 -5.38 1.03 -0.91
CA LEU A 56 -5.99 2.33 -1.22
C LEU A 56 -7.19 2.62 -0.32
N LEU A 57 -8.07 1.66 -0.09
CA LEU A 57 -9.22 1.83 0.81
C LEU A 57 -8.80 2.09 2.25
N VAL A 58 -7.79 1.39 2.76
CA VAL A 58 -7.24 1.61 4.11
C VAL A 58 -6.59 2.98 4.22
N PHE A 59 -5.89 3.43 3.17
CA PHE A 59 -5.31 4.77 3.12
C PHE A 59 -6.38 5.87 3.17
N LEU A 60 -7.44 5.74 2.37
CA LEU A 60 -8.57 6.68 2.37
C LEU A 60 -9.30 6.69 3.73
N LEU A 61 -9.47 5.53 4.37
CA LEU A 61 -10.01 5.44 5.72
C LEU A 61 -9.12 6.17 6.74
N GLY A 62 -7.79 6.03 6.63
CA GLY A 62 -6.82 6.73 7.46
C GLY A 62 -6.94 8.25 7.32
N ILE A 63 -7.01 8.75 6.08
CA ILE A 63 -7.24 10.19 5.79
C ILE A 63 -8.58 10.64 6.36
N TYR A 64 -9.65 9.87 6.13
CA TYR A 64 -10.98 10.21 6.62
C TYR A 64 -11.00 10.35 8.15
N LEU A 65 -10.39 9.40 8.87
CA LEU A 65 -10.30 9.45 10.33
C LEU A 65 -9.47 10.65 10.83
N TYR A 66 -8.42 11.01 10.11
CA TYR A 66 -7.61 12.18 10.42
C TYR A 66 -8.36 13.51 10.22
N VAL A 67 -9.07 13.64 9.10
CA VAL A 67 -9.81 14.85 8.71
C VAL A 67 -11.16 14.96 9.40
N SER A 68 -11.72 13.84 9.88
CA SER A 68 -13.02 13.83 10.55
C SER A 68 -13.01 14.82 11.72
N LYS A 69 -13.99 15.74 11.70
CA LYS A 69 -14.21 16.63 12.84
C LYS A 69 -14.58 15.77 14.04
N ASP A 70 -13.97 16.07 15.17
CA ASP A 70 -14.38 15.49 16.44
C ASP A 70 -15.83 15.93 16.66
N LYS A 71 -16.77 15.02 16.43
CA LYS A 71 -18.15 15.23 16.85
C LYS A 71 -18.11 15.19 18.38
N GLU A 72 -18.12 16.37 18.99
CA GLU A 72 -18.47 16.57 20.40
C GLU A 72 -19.83 15.93 20.70
#